data_AF-A0A661RHL1-F1
#
_entry.id   AF-A0A661RHL1-F1
#
_cell.length_a   1.000
_cell.length_b   1.000
_cell.length_c   1.000
_cell.angle_alpha   90.00
_cell.angle_beta   90.00
_cell.angle_gamma   90.00
#
_symmetry.space_group_name_H-M   'P 1'
#
loop_
_entity.id
_entity.type
_entity.pdbx_description
1 polymer ?
#
loop_
_entity_poly.entity_id
_entity_poly.type
_entity_poly.pdbx_seq_one_letter_code
_entity_poly.pdbx_strand_id
1 'polypeptide(L)'
;MKKYLISGLLIILFIVSAYFFLNTYHRYVLNQERLRVANREARLVKQYQQEMKRKERILAQVNTFVARAKASGIEKNKWAYYNVNIQETVSFPEISGILTQTVNTSSYYFKPVAFYAKRAPQPQTAGPAKKPSLTSAASPETKKEDILLTLRGAFVVRQ
;
A
#
# COMPACT_ATOMS: atom_id res chain seq x y z
N MET A 1 -43.65 -26.39 75.88
CA MET A 1 -43.49 -27.37 74.77
C MET A 1 -43.90 -26.80 73.40
N LYS A 2 -45.13 -26.27 73.21
CA LYS A 2 -45.59 -25.73 71.91
C LYS A 2 -44.67 -24.69 71.24
N LYS A 3 -44.05 -23.78 72.02
CA LYS A 3 -43.11 -22.76 71.51
C LYS A 3 -41.82 -23.36 70.91
N TYR A 4 -41.32 -24.46 71.47
CA TYR A 4 -40.12 -25.15 70.98
C TYR A 4 -40.39 -25.92 69.68
N LEU A 5 -41.60 -26.48 69.53
CA LEU A 5 -42.03 -27.13 68.27
C LEU A 5 -42.11 -26.13 67.09
N ILE A 6 -42.68 -24.94 67.34
CA ILE A 6 -42.79 -23.88 66.32
C ILE A 6 -41.41 -23.36 65.91
N SER A 7 -40.51 -23.16 66.89
CA SER A 7 -39.13 -22.75 66.63
C SER A 7 -38.35 -23.80 65.84
N GLY A 8 -38.50 -25.09 66.15
CA GLY A 8 -37.87 -26.17 65.39
C GLY A 8 -38.33 -26.23 63.93
N LEU A 9 -39.64 -26.04 63.68
CA LEU A 9 -40.19 -26.00 62.33
C LEU A 9 -39.67 -24.80 61.51
N LEU A 10 -39.54 -23.63 62.15
CA LEU A 10 -38.94 -22.45 61.53
C LEU A 10 -37.47 -22.66 61.13
N ILE A 11 -36.69 -23.33 61.97
CA ILE A 11 -35.27 -23.63 61.67
C ILE A 11 -35.18 -24.56 60.45
N ILE A 12 -36.00 -25.61 60.39
CA ILE A 12 -36.01 -26.53 59.25
C ILE A 12 -36.40 -25.78 57.97
N LEU A 13 -37.43 -24.93 58.03
CA LEU A 13 -37.90 -24.17 56.88
C LEU A 13 -36.83 -23.16 56.39
N PHE A 14 -36.11 -22.53 57.33
CA PHE A 14 -34.99 -21.64 57.02
C PHE A 14 -33.83 -22.39 56.36
N ILE A 15 -33.46 -23.58 56.85
CA ILE A 15 -32.38 -24.39 56.26
C ILE A 15 -32.74 -24.83 54.85
N VAL A 16 -33.98 -25.28 54.63
CA VAL A 16 -34.44 -25.70 53.29
C VAL A 16 -34.46 -24.53 52.32
N SER A 17 -34.96 -23.36 52.74
CA SER A 17 -34.98 -22.17 51.87
C SER A 17 -33.57 -21.67 51.56
N ALA A 18 -32.68 -21.65 52.54
CA ALA A 18 -31.28 -21.27 52.36
C ALA A 18 -30.56 -22.22 51.40
N TYR A 19 -30.78 -23.54 51.54
CA TYR A 19 -30.22 -24.53 50.63
C TYR A 19 -30.70 -24.33 49.18
N PHE A 20 -32.00 -24.13 48.98
CA PHE A 20 -32.56 -23.86 47.65
C PHE A 20 -32.05 -22.54 47.08
N PHE A 21 -31.96 -21.49 47.89
CA PHE A 21 -31.47 -20.18 47.47
C PHE A 21 -29.99 -20.26 47.06
N LEU A 22 -29.15 -20.94 47.85
CA LEU A 22 -27.74 -21.07 47.54
C LEU A 22 -27.50 -21.87 46.24
N ASN A 23 -28.23 -22.98 46.06
CA ASN A 23 -28.12 -23.80 44.85
C ASN A 23 -28.63 -23.06 43.61
N THR A 24 -29.76 -22.35 43.70
CA THR A 24 -30.30 -21.57 42.58
C THR A 24 -29.41 -20.37 42.24
N TYR A 25 -28.87 -19.68 43.25
CA TYR A 25 -27.91 -18.60 43.05
C TYR A 25 -26.63 -19.08 42.36
N HIS A 26 -26.06 -20.21 42.81
CA HIS A 26 -24.85 -20.77 42.19
C HIS A 26 -25.09 -21.12 40.72
N ARG A 27 -26.23 -21.75 40.40
CA ARG A 27 -26.63 -22.04 39.01
C ARG A 27 -26.84 -20.79 38.18
N TYR A 28 -27.42 -19.75 38.77
CA TYR A 28 -27.64 -18.47 38.09
C TYR A 28 -26.31 -17.82 37.68
N VAL A 29 -25.33 -17.79 38.60
CA VAL A 29 -23.99 -17.24 38.33
C VAL A 29 -23.30 -18.03 37.21
N LEU A 30 -23.30 -19.37 37.28
CA LEU A 30 -22.72 -20.23 36.24
C LEU A 30 -23.38 -20.01 34.87
N ASN A 31 -24.70 -19.87 34.82
CA ASN A 31 -25.41 -19.61 33.57
C ASN A 31 -25.11 -18.22 33.00
N GLN A 32 -24.94 -17.20 33.86
CA GLN A 32 -24.49 -15.89 33.42
C GLN A 32 -23.10 -15.94 32.77
N GLU A 33 -22.16 -16.68 33.36
CA GLU A 33 -20.82 -16.83 32.79
C GLU A 33 -20.87 -17.56 31.45
N ARG A 34 -21.62 -18.65 31.35
CA ARG A 34 -21.82 -19.39 30.09
C ARG A 34 -22.42 -18.50 29.01
N LEU A 35 -23.42 -17.68 29.34
CA LEU A 35 -24.00 -16.72 28.40
C LEU A 35 -23.00 -15.65 27.95
N ARG A 36 -22.12 -15.19 28.85
CA ARG A 36 -21.06 -14.23 28.48
C ARG A 36 -20.06 -14.86 27.52
N VAL A 37 -19.64 -16.10 27.76
CA VAL A 37 -18.72 -16.83 26.87
C VAL A 37 -19.38 -17.07 25.51
N ALA A 38 -20.60 -17.62 25.49
CA ALA A 38 -21.33 -17.88 24.25
C ALA A 38 -21.55 -16.59 23.43
N ASN A 39 -21.87 -15.47 24.08
CA ASN A 39 -21.99 -14.17 23.39
C ASN A 39 -20.66 -13.67 22.83
N ARG A 40 -19.53 -13.91 23.51
CA ARG A 40 -18.21 -13.56 22.99
C ARG A 40 -17.88 -14.40 21.76
N GLU A 41 -18.09 -15.70 21.82
CA GLU A 41 -17.88 -16.61 20.68
C GLU A 41 -18.75 -16.22 19.48
N ALA A 42 -20.04 -15.94 19.70
CA ALA A 42 -20.94 -15.50 18.64
C ALA A 42 -20.47 -14.19 17.97
N ARG A 43 -19.94 -13.23 18.76
CA ARG A 43 -19.36 -11.99 18.22
C ARG A 43 -18.11 -12.26 17.40
N LEU A 44 -17.21 -13.13 17.87
CA LEU A 44 -16.00 -13.50 17.13
C LEU A 44 -16.35 -14.16 15.80
N VAL A 45 -17.28 -15.13 15.79
CA VAL A 45 -17.74 -15.78 14.56
C VAL A 45 -18.31 -14.76 13.57
N LYS A 46 -19.12 -13.80 14.06
CA LYS A 46 -19.67 -12.74 13.22
C LYS A 46 -18.58 -11.85 12.61
N GLN A 47 -17.55 -11.52 13.38
CA GLN A 47 -16.39 -10.77 12.88
C GLN A 47 -15.64 -11.56 11.80
N TYR A 48 -15.35 -12.84 12.04
CA TYR A 48 -14.71 -13.70 11.04
C TYR A 48 -15.51 -13.78 9.75
N GLN A 49 -16.83 -13.92 9.82
CA GLN A 49 -17.70 -13.93 8.64
C GLN A 49 -17.64 -12.61 7.86
N GLN A 50 -17.60 -11.47 8.55
CA GLN A 50 -17.46 -10.16 7.90
C GLN A 50 -16.10 -10.00 7.21
N GLU A 51 -15.02 -10.45 7.85
CA GLU A 51 -13.69 -10.45 7.24
C GLU A 51 -13.61 -11.35 6.00
N MET A 52 -14.20 -12.55 6.07
CA MET A 52 -14.27 -13.45 4.92
C MET A 52 -15.04 -12.82 3.75
N LYS A 53 -16.20 -12.22 4.01
CA LYS A 53 -16.96 -11.50 2.96
C LYS A 53 -16.17 -10.35 2.35
N ARG A 54 -15.37 -9.63 3.15
CA ARG A 54 -14.49 -8.57 2.64
C ARG A 54 -13.40 -9.13 1.74
N LYS A 55 -12.73 -10.22 2.16
CA LYS A 55 -11.69 -10.89 1.38
C LYS A 55 -12.24 -11.44 0.06
N GLU A 56 -13.42 -12.07 0.10
CA GLU A 56 -14.11 -12.58 -1.08
C GLU A 56 -14.44 -11.47 -2.08
N ARG A 57 -14.94 -10.32 -1.61
CA ARG A 57 -15.18 -9.14 -2.46
C ARG A 57 -13.89 -8.66 -3.14
N ILE A 58 -12.79 -8.58 -2.39
CA ILE A 58 -11.49 -8.16 -2.95
C ILE A 58 -11.04 -9.16 -4.02
N LEU A 59 -11.13 -10.46 -3.76
CA LEU A 59 -10.79 -11.50 -4.73
C LEU A 59 -11.66 -11.41 -5.99
N ALA A 60 -12.97 -11.19 -5.84
CA ALA A 60 -13.87 -11.01 -6.97
C ALA A 60 -13.49 -9.78 -7.82
N GLN A 61 -13.15 -8.66 -7.18
CA GLN A 61 -12.69 -7.45 -7.87
C GLN A 61 -11.37 -7.69 -8.61
N VAL A 62 -10.40 -8.34 -7.96
CA VAL A 62 -9.12 -8.70 -8.58
C VAL A 62 -9.34 -9.64 -9.77
N ASN A 63 -10.17 -10.66 -9.62
CA ASN A 63 -10.50 -11.58 -10.71
C ASN A 63 -11.17 -10.86 -11.88
N THR A 64 -12.08 -9.93 -11.59
CA THR A 64 -12.73 -9.11 -12.63
C THR A 64 -11.72 -8.21 -13.34
N PHE A 65 -10.80 -7.59 -12.60
CA PHE A 65 -9.71 -6.80 -13.18
C PHE A 65 -8.82 -7.65 -14.06
N VAL A 66 -8.39 -8.82 -13.58
CA VAL A 66 -7.58 -9.76 -14.34
C VAL A 66 -8.31 -10.17 -15.62
N ALA A 67 -9.58 -10.59 -15.52
CA ALA A 67 -10.38 -10.98 -16.69
C ALA A 67 -10.51 -9.86 -17.72
N ARG A 68 -10.74 -8.62 -17.27
CA ARG A 68 -10.74 -7.44 -18.16
C ARG A 68 -9.37 -7.18 -18.76
N ALA A 69 -8.29 -7.29 -17.98
CA ALA A 69 -6.93 -7.15 -18.47
C ALA A 69 -6.60 -8.21 -19.54
N LYS A 70 -7.08 -9.45 -19.38
CA LYS A 70 -6.98 -10.49 -20.42
C LYS A 70 -7.69 -10.09 -21.70
N ALA A 71 -8.97 -9.71 -21.60
CA ALA A 71 -9.77 -9.30 -22.74
C ALA A 71 -9.20 -8.06 -23.45
N SER A 72 -8.64 -7.12 -22.68
CA SER A 72 -8.00 -5.92 -23.20
C SER A 72 -6.56 -6.13 -23.67
N GLY A 73 -5.99 -7.33 -23.56
CA GLY A 73 -4.60 -7.61 -23.96
C GLY A 73 -3.54 -6.93 -23.09
N ILE A 74 -3.90 -6.54 -21.87
CA ILE A 74 -3.04 -5.91 -20.85
C ILE A 74 -2.41 -6.99 -19.93
N GLU A 75 -2.43 -8.26 -20.34
CA GLU A 75 -1.71 -9.32 -19.61
C GLU A 75 -0.20 -9.07 -19.63
N LYS A 76 0.44 -9.11 -18.46
CA LYS A 76 1.89 -8.92 -18.28
C LYS A 76 2.75 -9.70 -19.29
N ASN A 77 2.31 -10.88 -19.72
CA ASN A 77 3.03 -11.70 -20.71
C ASN A 77 3.14 -11.08 -22.11
N LYS A 78 2.32 -10.08 -22.43
CA LYS A 78 2.36 -9.34 -23.69
C LYS A 78 3.09 -8.01 -23.58
N TRP A 79 3.78 -7.74 -22.48
CA TRP A 79 4.52 -6.50 -22.29
C TRP A 79 6.03 -6.77 -22.36
N ALA A 80 6.69 -6.11 -23.31
CA ALA A 80 8.14 -6.09 -23.40
C ALA A 80 8.70 -4.98 -22.50
N TYR A 81 9.77 -5.29 -21.76
CA TYR A 81 10.45 -4.34 -20.90
C TYR A 81 11.81 -3.98 -21.52
N TYR A 82 12.03 -2.70 -21.79
CA TYR A 82 13.31 -2.17 -22.27
C TYR A 82 13.92 -1.29 -21.19
N ASN A 83 14.98 -1.80 -20.55
CA ASN A 83 15.66 -1.05 -19.50
C ASN A 83 16.47 0.11 -20.08
N VAL A 84 16.34 1.28 -19.47
CA VAL A 84 17.06 2.50 -19.82
C VAL A 84 17.96 2.86 -18.66
N ASN A 85 19.26 3.02 -18.92
CA ASN A 85 20.25 3.52 -17.98
C ASN A 85 21.18 4.46 -18.73
N ILE A 86 20.77 5.73 -18.83
CA ILE A 86 21.54 6.79 -19.45
C ILE A 86 22.31 7.49 -18.33
N GLN A 87 23.63 7.58 -18.46
CA GLN A 87 24.49 8.32 -17.55
C GLN A 87 25.54 9.07 -18.38
N GLU A 88 25.09 10.11 -19.07
CA GLU A 88 25.84 10.79 -20.12
C GLU A 88 25.72 12.30 -19.98
N THR A 89 26.68 13.02 -20.57
CA THR A 89 26.63 14.48 -20.66
C THR A 89 25.87 14.85 -21.92
N VAL A 90 24.82 15.65 -21.78
CA VAL A 90 23.89 15.99 -22.86
C VAL A 90 23.64 17.50 -22.88
N SER A 91 23.29 18.02 -24.04
CA SER A 91 22.89 19.42 -24.20
C SER A 91 21.44 19.65 -23.72
N PHE A 92 21.10 20.89 -23.38
CA PHE A 92 19.74 21.27 -22.99
C PHE A 92 18.65 20.85 -24.03
N PRO A 93 18.86 21.04 -25.35
CA PRO A 93 17.91 20.57 -26.36
C PRO A 93 17.77 19.04 -26.43
N GLU A 94 18.84 18.29 -26.16
CA GLU A 94 18.78 16.82 -26.16
C GLU A 94 17.99 16.29 -24.97
N ILE A 95 18.09 16.92 -23.79
CA ILE A 95 17.28 16.54 -22.63
C ILE A 95 15.79 16.68 -22.93
N SER A 96 15.37 17.76 -23.60
CA SER A 96 13.95 17.92 -23.95
C SER A 96 13.51 16.84 -24.95
N GLY A 97 14.37 16.46 -25.90
CA GLY A 97 14.14 15.32 -26.78
C GLY A 97 13.98 13.99 -26.01
N ILE A 98 14.86 13.72 -25.05
CA ILE A 98 14.79 12.49 -24.23
C ILE A 98 13.52 12.49 -23.36
N LEU A 99 13.18 13.62 -22.74
CA LEU A 99 12.00 13.73 -21.89
C LEU A 99 10.69 13.59 -22.69
N THR A 100 10.62 14.14 -23.90
CA THR A 100 9.44 13.96 -24.77
C THR A 100 9.25 12.50 -25.19
N GLN A 101 10.31 11.70 -25.26
CA GLN A 101 10.20 10.26 -25.53
C GLN A 101 9.74 9.45 -24.31
N THR A 102 9.94 9.97 -23.09
CA THR A 102 9.48 9.31 -21.84
C THR A 102 7.99 9.49 -21.53
N VAL A 103 7.19 10.02 -22.45
CA VAL A 103 5.74 10.19 -22.28
C VAL A 103 4.99 8.86 -22.34
N ASN A 104 3.82 8.83 -21.70
CA ASN A 104 2.93 7.69 -21.73
C ASN A 104 2.04 7.74 -22.97
N THR A 105 2.05 6.68 -23.77
CA THR A 105 1.19 6.49 -24.94
C THR A 105 0.29 5.26 -24.74
N SER A 106 -0.60 5.01 -25.70
CA SER A 106 -1.46 3.82 -25.71
C SER A 106 -0.67 2.51 -25.91
N SER A 107 0.52 2.59 -26.53
CA SER A 107 1.34 1.44 -26.90
C SER A 107 2.55 1.23 -25.99
N TYR A 108 3.01 2.28 -25.30
CA TYR A 108 4.12 2.17 -24.36
C TYR A 108 4.03 3.22 -23.25
N TYR A 109 4.61 2.92 -22.09
CA TYR A 109 4.82 3.91 -21.05
C TYR A 109 6.22 3.79 -20.45
N PHE A 110 6.76 4.90 -19.95
CA PHE A 110 8.05 4.90 -19.27
C PHE A 110 7.86 4.76 -17.76
N LYS A 111 8.53 3.79 -17.15
CA LYS A 111 8.56 3.59 -15.70
C LYS A 111 9.88 4.13 -15.13
N PRO A 112 9.91 5.37 -14.60
CA PRO A 112 11.12 5.95 -14.04
C PRO A 112 11.52 5.25 -12.74
N VAL A 113 12.83 5.07 -12.55
CA VAL A 113 13.46 4.61 -11.30
C VAL A 113 14.29 5.74 -10.69
N ALA A 114 15.03 6.48 -11.51
CA ALA A 114 15.76 7.67 -11.08
C ALA A 114 15.91 8.67 -12.23
N PHE A 115 15.81 9.96 -11.91
CA PHE A 115 16.12 11.05 -12.84
C PHE A 115 16.92 12.10 -12.08
N TYR A 116 18.14 12.37 -12.56
CA TYR A 116 19.01 13.42 -12.04
C TYR A 116 19.57 14.22 -13.21
N ALA A 117 19.43 15.53 -13.16
CA ALA A 117 20.08 16.44 -14.09
C ALA A 117 20.89 17.44 -13.25
N LYS A 118 22.20 17.48 -13.47
CA LYS A 118 23.08 18.48 -12.85
C LYS A 118 23.94 19.13 -13.90
N ARG A 119 24.27 20.41 -13.71
CA ARG A 119 25.23 21.09 -14.60
C ARG A 119 26.54 20.32 -14.62
N ALA A 120 27.05 20.03 -15.81
CA ALA A 120 28.32 19.35 -16.01
C ALA A 120 29.43 20.17 -15.32
N PRO A 121 30.40 19.52 -14.66
CA PRO A 121 31.57 20.22 -14.13
C PRO A 121 32.28 20.94 -15.27
N GLN A 122 32.36 22.27 -15.19
CA GLN A 122 33.11 23.05 -16.16
C GLN A 122 34.59 22.65 -16.02
N PRO A 123 35.28 22.24 -17.10
CA PRO A 123 36.70 21.94 -17.01
C PRO A 123 37.42 23.21 -16.54
N GLN A 124 38.06 23.14 -15.37
CA GLN A 124 38.85 24.24 -14.82
C GLN A 124 40.09 24.43 -15.71
N THR A 125 39.97 25.25 -16.76
CA THR A 125 41.14 25.75 -17.49
C THR A 125 41.86 26.77 -16.61
N ALA A 126 43.02 26.39 -16.09
CA ALA A 126 43.94 27.28 -15.39
C ALA A 126 44.61 28.28 -16.36
N GLY A 127 44.19 29.54 -16.28
CA GLY A 127 44.98 30.77 -16.60
C GLY A 127 45.22 31.15 -18.08
N PRO A 128 45.69 32.39 -18.35
CA PRO A 128 45.31 33.68 -17.77
C PRO A 128 44.67 34.63 -18.81
N ALA A 129 43.99 35.66 -18.32
CA ALA A 129 43.26 36.66 -19.08
C ALA A 129 44.09 37.40 -20.15
N LYS A 130 43.54 37.53 -21.37
CA LYS A 130 43.94 38.54 -22.35
C LYS A 130 42.69 39.18 -22.99
N LYS A 131 42.75 40.51 -23.11
CA LYS A 131 41.72 41.52 -23.43
C LYS A 131 40.74 41.21 -24.58
N PRO A 132 39.57 41.89 -24.62
CA PRO A 132 38.48 41.58 -25.54
C PRO A 132 38.72 42.16 -26.94
N SER A 133 38.53 41.33 -27.96
CA SER A 133 38.34 41.77 -29.34
C SER A 133 36.89 41.52 -29.71
N LEU A 134 36.12 42.59 -29.91
CA LEU A 134 34.89 42.53 -30.69
C LEU A 134 35.26 41.99 -32.08
N THR A 135 34.47 41.07 -32.63
CA THR A 135 33.77 41.19 -33.93
C THR A 135 33.12 39.85 -34.28
N SER A 136 31.92 39.96 -34.86
CA SER A 136 31.24 39.01 -35.75
C SER A 136 30.19 38.10 -35.14
N ALA A 137 28.94 38.45 -35.47
CA ALA A 137 27.78 37.58 -35.43
C ALA A 137 27.94 36.46 -36.47
N ALA A 138 28.03 35.21 -36.03
CA ALA A 138 27.74 34.05 -36.85
C ALA A 138 27.54 32.81 -35.97
N SER A 139 26.42 32.12 -36.22
CA SER A 139 26.11 30.75 -35.82
C SER A 139 25.84 30.50 -34.33
N PRO A 140 24.67 29.95 -33.94
CA PRO A 140 24.58 29.29 -32.65
C PRO A 140 25.44 28.04 -32.74
N GLU A 141 26.70 28.17 -32.33
CA GLU A 141 27.55 27.05 -31.96
C GLU A 141 26.72 26.10 -31.11
N THR A 142 26.62 24.85 -31.55
CA THR A 142 26.11 23.72 -30.78
C THR A 142 26.98 23.62 -29.51
N LYS A 143 26.58 24.36 -28.48
CA LYS A 143 27.37 24.55 -27.26
C LYS A 143 27.31 23.28 -26.43
N LYS A 144 28.52 22.75 -26.21
CA LYS A 144 29.05 21.99 -25.06
C LYS A 144 28.01 21.28 -24.19
N GLU A 145 28.25 19.98 -24.03
CA GLU A 145 27.58 19.07 -23.10
C GLU A 145 27.55 19.68 -21.68
N ASP A 146 26.51 20.46 -21.37
CA ASP A 146 26.44 21.33 -20.19
C ASP A 146 25.76 20.64 -18.99
N ILE A 147 25.23 19.42 -19.18
CA ILE A 147 24.41 18.75 -18.17
C ILE A 147 24.81 17.28 -18.09
N LEU A 148 25.20 16.82 -16.91
CA LEU A 148 25.26 15.39 -16.61
C LEU A 148 23.85 14.90 -16.31
N LEU A 149 23.30 14.10 -17.21
CA LEU A 149 22.01 13.45 -17.09
C LEU A 149 22.21 12.02 -16.58
N THR A 150 21.44 11.65 -15.55
CA THR A 150 21.27 10.25 -15.12
C THR A 150 19.79 9.91 -15.20
N LEU A 151 19.40 9.10 -16.18
CA LEU A 151 18.05 8.60 -16.34
C LEU A 151 18.05 7.07 -16.24
N ARG A 152 17.40 6.54 -15.21
CA ARG A 152 17.20 5.11 -15.01
C ARG A 152 15.71 4.80 -15.01
N GLY A 153 15.32 3.77 -15.75
CA GLY A 153 13.93 3.33 -15.82
C GLY A 153 13.75 2.16 -16.77
N ALA A 154 12.50 1.87 -17.13
CA ALA A 154 12.19 0.92 -18.18
C ALA A 154 11.01 1.41 -19.02
N PHE A 155 11.13 1.31 -20.35
CA PHE A 155 9.96 1.39 -21.22
C PHE A 155 9.22 0.07 -21.16
N VAL A 156 7.91 0.16 -20.94
CA VAL A 156 7.02 -0.99 -20.93
C VAL A 156 6.15 -0.86 -22.17
N VAL A 157 6.36 -1.75 -23.14
CA VAL A 157 5.75 -1.69 -24.47
C VAL A 157 4.77 -2.85 -24.62
N ARG A 158 3.57 -2.55 -25.12
CA ARG A 158 2.55 -3.55 -25.44
C ARG A 158 2.89 -4.21 -26.79
N GLN A 159 3.00 -5.54 -26.81
CA GLN A 159 3.15 -6.36 -28.01
C GLN A 159 1.79 -6.73 -28.62
#